data_AF-A0A352FG72-F1
#
_entry.id   AF-A0A352FG72-F1
#
_cell.length_a   1.000
_cell.length_b   1.000
_cell.length_c   1.000
_cell.angle_alpha   90.00
_cell.angle_beta   90.00
_cell.angle_gamma   90.00
#
_symmetry.space_group_name_H-M   'P 1'
#
loop_
_entity.id
_entity.type
_entity.pdbx_description
1 polymer ?
#
loop_
_entity_poly.entity_id
_entity_poly.type
_entity_poly.pdbx_seq_one_letter_code
_entity_poly.pdbx_strand_id
1 'polypeptide(L)'
;MRYKDPDGTMIPDEKDPRLMKRADPTKGEKGIYKVLTEGIDNDKDGQYNEDGPGGTNIGITFPHLYGYNQPGTGAWSGSESETYSLMQFVAAHPEIAMTMTYGSTNFCLVPMKGGRKSTANLSAIKIPQRYVRMLNADPVKTYTLDEVKEMMKAIVPPGTIVDDAMVAGMLDMGAVVNPIEADLKVFTALSEKYKEFLKGKGFTAKRLDPARDKDGSFELWSYYHLGLPTFSQDFWGLPEPPKTDTAAKSTPRTEPQAKPAEPVKDPVMTAFMAYNDKQLNGKGFVPWTEVPHPEYGKVEVGGVVPYADLLPKAEIIDSLLGIQVPWIFELVKEIPQLDIEETRVEPQGTGIYRVSAWIRNTRRLPFPLAMGTRNKVPPPAIVTVTGKGIHFESGRERTSLEGLGGFEQRKLTWMIRTENPSEVTIRVNPVNARGSEKTINLGGK
;
A
#
# COMPACT_ATOMS: atom_id res chain seq x y z
N MET A 1 -34.73 4.68 -6.61
CA MET A 1 -35.89 5.61 -6.51
C MET A 1 -35.76 6.58 -5.34
N ARG A 2 -36.53 7.67 -5.32
CA ARG A 2 -36.70 8.57 -4.17
C ARG A 2 -38.19 8.86 -3.94
N TYR A 3 -38.60 9.09 -2.70
CA TYR A 3 -40.00 9.44 -2.39
C TYR A 3 -40.06 10.44 -1.25
N LYS A 4 -41.15 11.23 -1.20
CA LYS A 4 -41.34 12.25 -0.18
C LYS A 4 -41.78 11.61 1.13
N ASP A 5 -41.08 11.93 2.21
CA ASP A 5 -41.35 11.39 3.55
C ASP A 5 -41.08 12.49 4.60
N PRO A 6 -41.99 12.72 5.57
CA PRO A 6 -41.77 13.70 6.64
C PRO A 6 -40.50 13.46 7.48
N ASP A 7 -40.05 12.21 7.56
CA ASP A 7 -38.81 11.76 8.22
C ASP A 7 -37.66 11.57 7.22
N GLY A 8 -37.78 12.13 6.01
CA GLY A 8 -36.73 12.13 5.01
C GLY A 8 -35.46 12.80 5.52
N THR A 9 -34.31 12.29 5.09
CA THR A 9 -32.99 12.84 5.45
C THR A 9 -32.33 13.58 4.29
N MET A 10 -32.91 13.53 3.09
CA MET A 10 -32.32 14.04 1.85
C MET A 10 -33.12 15.21 1.29
N ILE A 11 -32.43 16.14 0.64
CA ILE A 11 -33.01 17.23 -0.17
C ILE A 11 -32.25 17.35 -1.50
N PRO A 12 -32.89 17.88 -2.56
CA PRO A 12 -32.17 18.19 -3.80
C PRO A 12 -31.00 19.15 -3.55
N ASP A 13 -29.88 18.94 -4.24
CA ASP A 13 -28.78 19.89 -4.20
C ASP A 13 -29.20 21.22 -4.88
N GLU A 14 -28.86 22.34 -4.26
CA GLU A 14 -29.24 23.68 -4.74
C GLU A 14 -28.58 24.04 -6.08
N LYS A 15 -27.41 23.48 -6.38
CA LYS A 15 -26.66 23.76 -7.61
C LYS A 15 -27.04 22.83 -8.75
N ASP A 16 -27.35 21.57 -8.43
CA ASP A 16 -27.83 20.60 -9.39
C ASP A 16 -28.98 19.78 -8.78
N PRO A 17 -30.25 20.15 -9.05
CA PRO A 17 -31.43 19.47 -8.50
C PRO A 17 -31.57 17.99 -8.89
N ARG A 18 -30.73 17.49 -9.82
CA ARG A 18 -30.61 16.06 -10.13
C ARG A 18 -29.97 15.30 -8.97
N LEU A 19 -29.06 15.94 -8.25
CA LEU A 19 -28.34 15.36 -7.11
C LEU A 19 -29.13 15.54 -5.80
N MET A 20 -28.85 14.65 -4.84
CA MET A 20 -29.43 14.69 -3.50
C MET A 20 -28.32 14.90 -2.48
N LYS A 21 -28.50 15.85 -1.56
CA LYS A 21 -27.62 16.06 -0.39
C LYS A 21 -28.37 15.69 0.88
N ARG A 22 -27.62 15.29 1.92
CA ARG A 22 -28.18 15.19 3.28
C ARG A 22 -28.58 16.59 3.75
N ALA A 23 -29.78 16.71 4.30
CA ALA A 23 -30.21 17.95 4.93
C ALA A 23 -29.31 18.27 6.13
N ASP A 24 -28.90 19.52 6.25
CA ASP A 24 -28.08 20.03 7.35
C ASP A 24 -28.96 20.76 8.39
N PRO A 25 -29.22 20.15 9.57
CA PRO A 25 -30.04 20.76 10.60
C PRO A 25 -29.43 22.07 11.13
N THR A 26 -28.10 22.24 11.05
CA THR A 26 -27.43 23.46 11.53
C THR A 26 -27.76 24.68 10.66
N LYS A 27 -28.25 24.44 9.44
CA LYS A 27 -28.72 25.47 8.50
C LYS A 27 -30.23 25.62 8.46
N GLY A 28 -30.96 24.90 9.31
CA GLY A 28 -32.42 24.85 9.29
C GLY A 28 -32.99 24.10 8.09
N GLU A 29 -32.18 23.30 7.39
CA GLU A 29 -32.66 22.44 6.31
C GLU A 29 -33.43 21.26 6.91
N LYS A 30 -34.65 21.01 6.41
CA LYS A 30 -35.43 19.83 6.75
C LYS A 30 -35.38 18.85 5.59
N GLY A 31 -35.05 17.59 5.86
CA GLY A 31 -35.10 16.54 4.85
C GLY A 31 -36.53 16.28 4.37
N ILE A 32 -36.67 16.06 3.06
CA ILE A 32 -37.97 15.93 2.38
C ILE A 32 -38.08 14.57 1.69
N TYR A 33 -36.96 13.99 1.31
CA TYR A 33 -36.90 12.73 0.56
C TYR A 33 -36.20 11.64 1.35
N LYS A 34 -36.68 10.41 1.18
CA LYS A 34 -35.91 9.19 1.36
C LYS A 34 -35.46 8.70 -0.01
N VAL A 35 -34.19 8.32 -0.13
CA VAL A 35 -33.62 7.76 -1.35
C VAL A 35 -33.40 6.28 -1.09
N LEU A 36 -33.94 5.45 -1.97
CA LEU A 36 -33.81 4.00 -1.95
C LEU A 36 -33.08 3.56 -3.21
N THR A 37 -32.05 2.73 -3.04
CA THR A 37 -31.46 2.01 -4.16
C THR A 37 -32.43 0.92 -4.57
N GLU A 38 -32.80 0.85 -5.86
CA GLU A 38 -33.64 -0.24 -6.34
C GLU A 38 -32.86 -1.55 -6.29
N GLY A 39 -33.43 -2.56 -5.63
CA GLY A 39 -32.70 -3.77 -5.33
C GLY A 39 -33.54 -4.87 -4.72
N ILE A 40 -32.88 -5.99 -4.43
CA ILE A 40 -33.46 -7.08 -3.66
C ILE A 40 -32.88 -7.03 -2.26
N ASP A 41 -33.75 -6.94 -1.26
CA ASP A 41 -33.44 -7.17 0.15
C ASP A 41 -33.72 -8.66 0.42
N ASN A 42 -32.68 -9.48 0.27
CA ASN A 42 -32.78 -10.94 0.31
C ASN A 42 -33.00 -11.49 1.72
N ASP A 43 -32.55 -10.78 2.76
CA ASP A 43 -32.61 -11.21 4.16
C ASP A 43 -33.56 -10.36 5.04
N LYS A 44 -34.17 -9.32 4.46
CA LYS A 44 -35.22 -8.47 5.05
C LYS A 44 -34.73 -7.59 6.19
N ASP A 45 -33.46 -7.16 6.15
CA ASP A 45 -32.90 -6.25 7.14
C ASP A 45 -33.21 -4.76 6.83
N GLY A 46 -33.85 -4.49 5.69
CA GLY A 46 -34.19 -3.15 5.22
C GLY A 46 -33.09 -2.49 4.39
N GLN A 47 -31.98 -3.19 4.12
CA GLN A 47 -30.92 -2.79 3.21
C GLN A 47 -31.04 -3.55 1.89
N TYR A 48 -31.02 -2.81 0.78
CA TYR A 48 -31.29 -3.36 -0.55
C TYR A 48 -29.99 -3.55 -1.32
N ASN A 49 -29.84 -4.68 -2.02
CA ASN A 49 -28.63 -5.06 -2.79
C ASN A 49 -27.36 -5.28 -1.96
N GLU A 50 -27.47 -5.56 -0.66
CA GLU A 50 -26.30 -5.92 0.15
C GLU A 50 -25.84 -7.36 -0.16
N ASP A 51 -26.79 -8.28 -0.38
CA ASP A 51 -26.51 -9.72 -0.38
C ASP A 51 -26.94 -10.44 -1.65
N GLY A 52 -26.00 -10.63 -2.58
CA GLY A 52 -26.08 -11.72 -3.55
C GLY A 52 -25.64 -13.07 -2.93
N PRO A 53 -25.85 -14.22 -3.60
CA PRO A 53 -25.05 -15.41 -3.30
C PRO A 53 -23.57 -15.05 -3.47
N GLY A 54 -22.83 -14.87 -2.36
CA GLY A 54 -21.47 -14.33 -2.36
C GLY A 54 -21.29 -12.89 -1.83
N GLY A 55 -22.06 -12.47 -0.80
CA GLY A 55 -22.03 -11.16 -0.12
C GLY A 55 -20.71 -10.75 0.56
N THR A 56 -19.59 -11.37 0.20
CA THR A 56 -18.26 -11.03 0.69
C THR A 56 -17.46 -10.34 -0.40
N ASN A 57 -16.99 -9.13 -0.12
CA ASN A 57 -16.07 -8.43 -1.00
C ASN A 57 -14.66 -9.03 -0.86
N ILE A 58 -14.31 -9.91 -1.80
CA ILE A 58 -13.01 -10.60 -1.84
C ILE A 58 -11.81 -9.63 -1.76
N GLY A 59 -11.97 -8.38 -2.21
CA GLY A 59 -10.94 -7.36 -2.17
C GLY A 59 -10.62 -6.80 -0.78
N ILE A 60 -11.38 -7.15 0.27
CA ILE A 60 -11.18 -6.69 1.66
C ILE A 60 -11.14 -7.85 2.68
N THR A 61 -10.89 -9.06 2.22
CA THR A 61 -10.90 -10.27 3.06
C THR A 61 -9.53 -10.75 3.55
N PHE A 62 -8.47 -9.98 3.32
CA PHE A 62 -7.11 -10.34 3.69
C PHE A 62 -6.79 -9.98 5.15
N PRO A 63 -5.75 -10.59 5.77
CA PRO A 63 -5.56 -10.51 7.23
C PRO A 63 -5.24 -9.12 7.79
N HIS A 64 -4.68 -8.22 6.98
CA HIS A 64 -4.20 -6.95 7.49
C HIS A 64 -5.35 -5.98 7.75
N LEU A 65 -5.59 -5.64 9.02
CA LEU A 65 -6.73 -4.81 9.45
C LEU A 65 -8.08 -5.41 9.07
N TYR A 66 -8.17 -6.73 9.01
CA TYR A 66 -9.41 -7.42 8.70
C TYR A 66 -10.58 -6.96 9.58
N GLY A 67 -11.66 -6.49 8.95
CA GLY A 67 -12.84 -5.99 9.63
C GLY A 67 -13.72 -7.13 10.13
N TYR A 68 -13.47 -7.65 11.34
CA TYR A 68 -14.33 -8.67 11.94
C TYR A 68 -15.76 -8.13 12.16
N ASN A 69 -16.77 -8.90 11.74
CA ASN A 69 -18.19 -8.52 11.79
C ASN A 69 -18.52 -7.18 11.09
N GLN A 70 -17.72 -6.79 10.09
CA GLN A 70 -18.06 -5.66 9.23
C GLN A 70 -18.82 -6.14 8.00
N PRO A 71 -19.76 -5.35 7.45
CA PRO A 71 -20.44 -5.70 6.21
C PRO A 71 -19.44 -5.99 5.09
N GLY A 72 -19.67 -7.09 4.36
CA GLY A 72 -18.87 -7.45 3.19
C GLY A 72 -17.47 -8.02 3.45
N THR A 73 -17.05 -8.28 4.70
CA THR A 73 -15.71 -8.85 5.00
C THR A 73 -15.71 -10.38 5.15
N GLY A 74 -16.87 -11.03 5.11
CA GLY A 74 -16.99 -12.48 5.32
C GLY A 74 -16.87 -12.90 6.79
N ALA A 75 -16.88 -14.21 7.04
CA ALA A 75 -16.90 -14.75 8.41
C ALA A 75 -15.52 -14.70 9.11
N TRP A 76 -14.44 -14.84 8.34
CA TRP A 76 -13.06 -14.77 8.78
C TRP A 76 -12.15 -14.40 7.60
N SER A 77 -10.91 -13.97 7.86
CA SER A 77 -9.99 -13.56 6.79
C SER A 77 -9.60 -14.74 5.89
N GLY A 78 -9.90 -14.65 4.59
CA GLY A 78 -9.74 -15.75 3.65
C GLY A 78 -10.88 -16.78 3.72
N SER A 79 -12.05 -16.40 4.24
CA SER A 79 -13.23 -17.28 4.25
C SER A 79 -13.72 -17.66 2.86
N GLU A 80 -13.56 -16.77 1.88
CA GLU A 80 -13.90 -17.04 0.49
C GLU A 80 -12.82 -17.87 -0.21
N SER A 81 -13.26 -18.82 -1.05
CA SER A 81 -12.38 -19.78 -1.72
C SER A 81 -11.33 -19.10 -2.61
N GLU A 82 -11.70 -17.98 -3.23
CA GLU A 82 -10.91 -17.15 -4.12
C GLU A 82 -9.76 -16.49 -3.36
N THR A 83 -10.08 -15.84 -2.24
CA THR A 83 -9.08 -15.22 -1.35
C THR A 83 -8.18 -16.28 -0.74
N TYR A 84 -8.74 -17.38 -0.23
CA TYR A 84 -7.98 -18.45 0.40
C TYR A 84 -6.99 -19.09 -0.59
N SER A 85 -7.44 -19.33 -1.83
CA SER A 85 -6.59 -19.88 -2.88
C SER A 85 -5.45 -18.94 -3.24
N LEU A 86 -5.70 -17.63 -3.32
CA LEU A 86 -4.63 -16.65 -3.54
C LEU A 86 -3.64 -16.61 -2.38
N MET A 87 -4.12 -16.70 -1.14
CA MET A 87 -3.25 -16.78 0.05
C MET A 87 -2.38 -18.04 0.03
N GLN A 88 -2.94 -19.19 -0.33
CA GLN A 88 -2.18 -20.44 -0.48
C GLN A 88 -1.14 -20.34 -1.59
N PHE A 89 -1.52 -19.80 -2.75
CA PHE A 89 -0.59 -19.60 -3.87
C PHE A 89 0.61 -18.77 -3.42
N VAL A 90 0.37 -17.61 -2.84
CA VAL A 90 1.44 -16.74 -2.36
C VAL A 90 2.31 -17.41 -1.28
N ALA A 91 1.71 -18.19 -0.38
CA ALA A 91 2.46 -18.95 0.63
C ALA A 91 3.33 -20.06 0.01
N ALA A 92 2.89 -20.68 -1.09
CA ALA A 92 3.62 -21.72 -1.81
C ALA A 92 4.72 -21.16 -2.74
N HIS A 93 4.68 -19.86 -3.04
CA HIS A 93 5.56 -19.19 -4.00
C HIS A 93 6.43 -18.10 -3.31
N PRO A 94 7.42 -18.50 -2.47
CA PRO A 94 8.29 -17.55 -1.77
C PRO A 94 9.18 -16.73 -2.72
N GLU A 95 9.30 -17.13 -4.00
CA GLU A 95 10.03 -16.41 -5.05
C GLU A 95 9.33 -15.15 -5.56
N ILE A 96 8.09 -14.88 -5.15
CA ILE A 96 7.37 -13.65 -5.52
C ILE A 96 8.16 -12.44 -5.02
N ALA A 97 8.60 -11.61 -5.97
CA ALA A 97 9.46 -10.45 -5.73
C ALA A 97 8.72 -9.11 -5.61
N MET A 98 7.50 -9.04 -6.13
CA MET A 98 6.69 -7.82 -6.22
C MET A 98 5.23 -8.19 -6.50
N THR A 99 4.28 -7.40 -6.00
CA THR A 99 2.86 -7.56 -6.32
C THR A 99 2.28 -6.32 -7.02
N MET A 100 1.40 -6.52 -7.98
CA MET A 100 0.66 -5.47 -8.69
C MET A 100 -0.84 -5.75 -8.61
N THR A 101 -1.63 -4.75 -8.21
CA THR A 101 -3.09 -4.84 -8.13
C THR A 101 -3.75 -3.83 -9.06
N TYR A 102 -4.75 -4.27 -9.83
CA TYR A 102 -5.57 -3.37 -10.64
C TYR A 102 -6.90 -3.13 -9.95
N GLY A 103 -7.25 -1.88 -9.71
CA GLY A 103 -8.44 -1.54 -8.94
C GLY A 103 -8.64 -0.03 -8.80
N SER A 104 -9.26 0.40 -7.71
CA SER A 104 -9.54 1.82 -7.45
C SER A 104 -8.37 2.57 -6.80
N THR A 105 -7.37 1.85 -6.28
CA THR A 105 -6.16 2.41 -5.65
C THR A 105 -5.05 2.60 -6.68
N ASN A 106 -4.08 3.47 -6.42
CA ASN A 106 -2.92 3.62 -7.31
C ASN A 106 -1.63 4.00 -6.59
N PHE A 107 -0.93 2.99 -6.09
CA PHE A 107 0.37 3.15 -5.43
C PHE A 107 1.51 3.49 -6.39
N CYS A 108 1.33 3.32 -7.70
CA CYS A 108 2.26 3.86 -8.69
C CYS A 108 2.19 5.39 -8.74
N LEU A 109 0.99 5.98 -8.63
CA LEU A 109 0.79 7.43 -8.75
C LEU A 109 0.88 8.17 -7.41
N VAL A 110 0.35 7.56 -6.35
CA VAL A 110 0.34 8.12 -5.00
C VAL A 110 0.76 7.03 -4.03
N PRO A 111 1.92 7.14 -3.37
CA PRO A 111 2.36 6.14 -2.40
C PRO A 111 1.34 5.90 -1.29
N MET A 112 1.40 4.71 -0.66
CA MET A 112 0.55 4.35 0.47
C MET A 112 0.48 5.45 1.52
N LYS A 113 -0.73 5.84 1.91
CA LYS A 113 -0.96 6.94 2.88
C LYS A 113 -1.02 6.37 4.30
N GLY A 114 -0.28 7.00 5.21
CA GLY A 114 -0.42 6.77 6.65
C GLY A 114 -1.68 7.41 7.26
N GLY A 115 -1.69 7.58 8.57
CA GLY A 115 -2.79 8.21 9.32
C GLY A 115 -3.87 7.25 9.81
N ARG A 116 -3.63 5.93 9.77
CA ARG A 116 -4.46 4.96 10.49
C ARG A 116 -4.15 5.02 11.98
N LYS A 117 -5.19 4.93 12.81
CA LYS A 117 -5.07 4.90 14.27
C LYS A 117 -4.85 3.45 14.70
N SER A 118 -3.77 3.20 15.44
CA SER A 118 -3.47 1.87 15.99
C SER A 118 -4.43 1.54 17.14
N THR A 119 -4.85 0.28 17.22
CA THR A 119 -5.66 -0.26 18.34
C THR A 119 -4.79 -0.90 19.42
N ALA A 120 -3.46 -0.79 19.33
CA ALA A 120 -2.54 -1.33 20.33
C ALA A 120 -2.93 -0.83 21.73
N ASN A 121 -2.84 -1.71 22.73
CA ASN A 121 -3.05 -1.30 24.11
C ASN A 121 -1.83 -0.47 24.57
N LEU A 122 -1.90 0.84 24.38
CA LEU A 122 -0.83 1.78 24.67
C LEU A 122 -0.81 2.19 26.16
N SER A 123 -1.64 1.57 27.02
CA SER A 123 -1.66 1.87 28.45
C SER A 123 -0.60 1.11 29.27
N ALA A 124 -0.05 0.01 28.74
CA ALA A 124 0.97 -0.80 29.42
C ALA A 124 1.95 -1.43 28.41
N ILE A 125 3.07 -0.76 28.21
CA ILE A 125 4.09 -1.03 27.21
C ILE A 125 5.33 -1.64 27.87
N LYS A 126 5.72 -2.86 27.48
CA LYS A 126 6.98 -3.46 27.91
C LYS A 126 8.08 -3.16 26.89
N ILE A 127 9.17 -2.51 27.31
CA ILE A 127 10.27 -2.16 26.42
C ILE A 127 11.06 -3.43 26.02
N PRO A 128 11.17 -3.76 24.72
CA PRO A 128 12.01 -4.88 24.27
C PRO A 128 13.46 -4.68 24.68
N GLN A 129 14.16 -5.77 25.05
CA GLN A 129 15.55 -5.73 25.55
C GLN A 129 16.53 -4.94 24.66
N ARG A 130 16.33 -4.98 23.33
CA ARG A 130 17.13 -4.21 22.37
C ARG A 130 17.06 -2.69 22.56
N TYR A 131 15.98 -2.17 23.15
CA TYR A 131 15.75 -0.74 23.37
C TYR A 131 15.94 -0.28 24.81
N VAL A 132 16.08 -1.21 25.77
CA VAL A 132 16.26 -0.91 27.20
C VAL A 132 17.44 0.03 27.43
N ARG A 133 18.59 -0.24 26.80
CA ARG A 133 19.78 0.63 26.91
C ARG A 133 19.61 1.97 26.20
N MET A 134 18.88 1.99 25.08
CA MET A 134 18.69 3.18 24.27
C MET A 134 17.77 4.18 24.98
N LEU A 135 16.65 3.69 25.49
CA LEU A 135 15.64 4.49 26.19
C LEU A 135 15.95 4.72 27.67
N ASN A 136 17.07 4.18 28.18
CA ASN A 136 17.38 4.14 29.60
C ASN A 136 16.19 3.61 30.44
N ALA A 137 15.52 2.59 29.91
CA ALA A 137 14.33 2.00 30.51
C ALA A 137 14.70 0.82 31.42
N ASP A 138 13.83 0.49 32.36
CA ASP A 138 13.93 -0.69 33.21
C ASP A 138 13.36 -1.91 32.45
N PRO A 139 14.12 -3.02 32.33
CA PRO A 139 13.70 -4.19 31.56
C PRO A 139 12.50 -4.97 32.15
N VAL A 140 12.14 -4.73 33.42
CA VAL A 140 11.06 -5.43 34.13
C VAL A 140 9.80 -4.58 34.23
N LYS A 141 9.94 -3.25 34.14
CA LYS A 141 8.83 -2.30 34.28
C LYS A 141 8.00 -2.17 32.99
N THR A 142 6.71 -1.93 33.15
CA THR A 142 5.80 -1.50 32.07
C THR A 142 5.56 0.01 32.13
N TYR A 143 5.43 0.63 30.96
CA TYR A 143 5.33 2.08 30.80
C TYR A 143 4.05 2.47 30.09
N THR A 144 3.54 3.68 30.31
CA THR A 144 2.45 4.23 29.49
C THR A 144 2.98 4.81 28.18
N LEU A 145 2.10 5.05 27.21
CA LEU A 145 2.47 5.69 25.95
C LEU A 145 3.24 7.00 26.14
N ASP A 146 2.76 7.86 27.03
CA ASP A 146 3.32 9.18 27.24
C ASP A 146 4.71 9.10 27.88
N GLU A 147 4.92 8.16 28.80
CA GLU A 147 6.25 7.88 29.37
C GLU A 147 7.23 7.46 28.28
N VAL A 148 6.81 6.60 27.35
CA VAL A 148 7.66 6.17 26.23
C VAL A 148 7.92 7.32 25.24
N LYS A 149 6.91 8.14 24.93
CA LYS A 149 7.08 9.32 24.08
C LYS A 149 8.09 10.30 24.66
N GLU A 150 8.07 10.52 25.97
CA GLU A 150 9.04 11.37 26.66
C GLU A 150 10.45 10.78 26.61
N MET A 151 10.60 9.46 26.82
CA MET A 151 11.89 8.79 26.63
C MET A 151 12.41 8.94 25.19
N MET A 152 11.53 8.89 24.20
CA MET A 152 11.91 9.06 22.80
C MET A 152 12.29 10.50 22.46
N LYS A 153 11.57 11.51 22.97
CA LYS A 153 11.90 12.94 22.80
C LYS A 153 13.31 13.28 23.29
N ALA A 154 13.81 12.56 24.29
CA ALA A 154 15.18 12.73 24.78
C ALA A 154 16.27 12.23 23.81
N ILE A 155 15.89 11.44 22.80
CA ILE A 155 16.82 10.74 21.89
C ILE A 155 16.69 11.23 20.45
N VAL A 156 15.48 11.63 20.04
CA VAL A 156 15.22 12.10 18.68
C VAL A 156 15.63 13.57 18.51
N PRO A 157 16.05 14.00 17.30
CA PRO A 157 16.43 15.39 17.05
C PRO A 157 15.31 16.39 17.37
N PRO A 158 15.64 17.60 17.87
CA PRO A 158 14.67 18.64 18.17
C PRO A 158 13.80 18.97 16.93
N GLY A 159 12.48 18.92 17.08
CA GLY A 159 11.51 19.14 15.99
C GLY A 159 10.91 17.87 15.37
N THR A 160 11.36 16.68 15.79
CA THR A 160 10.73 15.41 15.39
C THR A 160 9.42 15.20 16.17
N ILE A 161 8.30 15.00 15.48
CA ILE A 161 7.01 14.70 16.11
C ILE A 161 7.01 13.24 16.57
N VAL A 162 6.95 13.02 17.89
CA VAL A 162 6.83 11.68 18.48
C VAL A 162 5.35 11.38 18.73
N ASP A 163 4.72 10.68 17.79
CA ASP A 163 3.32 10.25 17.86
C ASP A 163 3.18 8.76 18.23
N ASP A 164 1.93 8.31 18.39
CA ASP A 164 1.58 6.94 18.76
C ASP A 164 2.13 5.92 17.77
N ALA A 165 2.12 6.26 16.48
CA ALA A 165 2.58 5.41 15.39
C ALA A 165 4.11 5.23 15.44
N MET A 166 4.86 6.27 15.76
CA MET A 166 6.31 6.21 15.94
C MET A 166 6.70 5.31 17.11
N VAL A 167 6.02 5.44 18.25
CA VAL A 167 6.26 4.59 19.43
C VAL A 167 5.91 3.13 19.15
N ALA A 168 4.73 2.89 18.57
CA ALA A 168 4.28 1.55 18.20
C ALA A 168 5.24 0.89 17.18
N GLY A 169 5.69 1.64 16.18
CA GLY A 169 6.64 1.18 15.18
C GLY A 169 8.03 0.88 15.76
N MET A 170 8.54 1.75 16.63
CA MET A 170 9.85 1.54 17.25
C MET A 170 9.83 0.34 18.20
N LEU A 171 8.84 0.25 19.08
CA LEU A 171 8.75 -0.82 20.06
C LEU A 171 8.18 -2.13 19.51
N ASP A 172 7.80 -2.14 18.24
CA ASP A 172 7.18 -3.29 17.58
C ASP A 172 5.85 -3.70 18.25
N MET A 173 5.17 -2.70 18.81
CA MET A 173 3.97 -2.83 19.65
C MET A 173 2.71 -2.69 18.79
N GLY A 174 2.00 -3.80 18.61
CA GLY A 174 0.73 -3.85 17.87
C GLY A 174 0.90 -4.03 16.36
N ALA A 175 -0.22 -4.15 15.66
CA ALA A 175 -0.22 -4.20 14.21
C ALA A 175 0.37 -2.89 13.67
N VAL A 176 1.37 -2.98 12.79
CA VAL A 176 1.86 -1.79 12.09
C VAL A 176 0.74 -1.35 11.15
N VAL A 177 0.11 -0.22 11.43
CA VAL A 177 -1.04 0.27 10.65
C VAL A 177 -0.65 1.36 9.65
N ASN A 178 0.61 1.84 9.69
CA ASN A 178 1.13 2.92 8.84
C ASN A 178 2.42 2.48 8.14
N PRO A 179 2.66 2.87 6.88
CA PRO A 179 3.84 2.41 6.16
C PRO A 179 5.14 2.93 6.78
N ILE A 180 6.21 2.13 6.68
CA ILE A 180 7.52 2.50 7.24
C ILE A 180 8.15 3.60 6.38
N GLU A 181 8.68 4.64 7.03
CA GLU A 181 9.23 5.83 6.36
C GLU A 181 10.34 5.49 5.35
N ALA A 182 11.19 4.52 5.68
CA ALA A 182 12.27 4.07 4.79
C ALA A 182 11.71 3.51 3.46
N ASP A 183 10.63 2.74 3.51
CA ASP A 183 9.99 2.19 2.31
C ASP A 183 9.23 3.30 1.55
N LEU A 184 8.56 4.21 2.26
CA LEU A 184 7.87 5.35 1.65
C LEU A 184 8.80 6.23 0.83
N LYS A 185 10.04 6.43 1.26
CA LYS A 185 11.05 7.17 0.47
C LYS A 185 11.31 6.51 -0.88
N VAL A 186 11.38 5.17 -0.90
CA VAL A 186 11.57 4.40 -2.13
C VAL A 186 10.33 4.46 -3.02
N PHE A 187 9.13 4.25 -2.45
CA PHE A 187 7.87 4.34 -3.20
C PHE A 187 7.62 5.74 -3.76
N THR A 188 7.96 6.79 -3.01
CA THR A 188 7.85 8.19 -3.49
C THR A 188 8.76 8.43 -4.69
N ALA A 189 10.01 7.96 -4.66
CA ALA A 189 10.91 8.09 -5.80
C ALA A 189 10.40 7.34 -7.04
N LEU A 190 9.81 6.15 -6.87
CA LEU A 190 9.20 5.38 -7.97
C LEU A 190 7.92 6.05 -8.48
N SER A 191 7.16 6.69 -7.60
CA SER A 191 5.96 7.43 -7.96
C SER A 191 6.26 8.66 -8.81
N GLU A 192 7.32 9.41 -8.48
CA GLU A 192 7.79 10.51 -9.34
C GLU A 192 8.24 9.99 -10.71
N LYS A 193 8.97 8.87 -10.76
CA LYS A 193 9.37 8.23 -12.03
C LYS A 193 8.14 7.78 -12.84
N TYR A 194 7.06 7.33 -12.21
CA TYR A 194 5.81 7.00 -12.90
C TYR A 194 5.13 8.23 -13.49
N LYS A 195 5.08 9.34 -12.75
CA LYS A 195 4.55 10.62 -13.25
C LYS A 195 5.33 11.12 -14.47
N GLU A 196 6.65 11.01 -14.42
CA GLU A 196 7.53 11.33 -15.57
C GLU A 196 7.28 10.40 -16.76
N PHE A 197 7.12 9.10 -16.51
CA PHE A 197 6.79 8.12 -17.53
C PHE A 197 5.46 8.44 -18.23
N LEU A 198 4.40 8.73 -17.46
CA LEU A 198 3.11 9.14 -18.01
C LEU A 198 3.21 10.42 -18.83
N LYS A 199 3.93 11.43 -18.32
CA LYS A 199 4.17 12.69 -19.04
C LYS A 199 4.90 12.45 -20.36
N GLY A 200 5.92 11.59 -20.36
CA GLY A 200 6.67 11.21 -21.56
C GLY A 200 5.82 10.46 -22.59
N LYS A 201 4.73 9.82 -22.17
CA LYS A 201 3.72 9.18 -23.03
C LYS A 201 2.55 10.09 -23.41
N GLY A 202 2.62 11.38 -23.07
CA GLY A 202 1.56 12.36 -23.37
C GLY A 202 0.32 12.25 -22.49
N PHE A 203 0.36 11.44 -21.43
CA PHE A 203 -0.76 11.29 -20.51
C PHE A 203 -0.76 12.45 -19.49
N THR A 204 -1.65 13.42 -19.71
CA THR A 204 -1.74 14.66 -18.92
C THR A 204 -3.12 14.88 -18.30
N ALA A 205 -4.01 13.89 -18.39
CA ALA A 205 -5.36 13.98 -17.86
C ALA A 205 -5.33 14.17 -16.34
N LYS A 206 -5.74 15.35 -15.88
CA LYS A 206 -5.98 15.59 -14.46
C LYS A 206 -7.28 14.90 -14.06
N ARG A 207 -7.16 14.00 -13.09
CA ARG A 207 -8.27 13.24 -12.50
C ARG A 207 -8.28 13.45 -11.00
N LEU A 208 -9.42 13.14 -10.39
CA LEU A 208 -9.52 13.06 -8.94
C LEU A 208 -8.46 12.13 -8.36
N ASP A 209 -8.08 12.38 -7.11
CA ASP A 209 -7.17 11.50 -6.39
C ASP A 209 -7.70 10.06 -6.39
N PRO A 210 -6.83 9.05 -6.60
CA PRO A 210 -7.20 7.65 -6.48
C PRO A 210 -7.82 7.33 -5.11
N ALA A 211 -8.66 6.30 -5.07
CA ALA A 211 -9.25 5.85 -3.83
C ALA A 211 -8.17 5.44 -2.81
N ARG A 212 -8.45 5.68 -1.54
CA ARG A 212 -7.63 5.13 -0.45
C ARG A 212 -7.78 3.62 -0.42
N ASP A 213 -6.69 2.93 -0.13
CA ASP A 213 -6.67 1.51 0.20
C ASP A 213 -7.60 1.19 1.37
N LYS A 214 -8.32 0.07 1.24
CA LYS A 214 -9.30 -0.40 2.23
C LYS A 214 -8.63 -1.32 3.22
N ASP A 215 -9.12 -1.31 4.44
CA ASP A 215 -8.71 -2.29 5.45
C ASP A 215 -9.09 -3.70 4.99
N GLY A 216 -8.24 -4.69 5.28
CA GLY A 216 -8.38 -6.04 4.76
C GLY A 216 -7.99 -6.21 3.28
N SER A 217 -7.41 -5.20 2.61
CA SER A 217 -7.09 -5.34 1.19
C SER A 217 -5.84 -6.19 0.90
N PHE A 218 -5.78 -6.74 -0.31
CA PHE A 218 -4.61 -7.49 -0.78
C PHE A 218 -3.34 -6.65 -0.74
N GLU A 219 -3.42 -5.36 -1.13
CA GLU A 219 -2.25 -4.49 -1.15
C GLU A 219 -1.69 -4.27 0.27
N LEU A 220 -2.58 -4.09 1.25
CA LEU A 220 -2.16 -3.99 2.65
C LEU A 220 -1.54 -5.29 3.13
N TRP A 221 -2.17 -6.42 2.88
CA TRP A 221 -1.59 -7.71 3.28
C TRP A 221 -0.22 -7.97 2.63
N SER A 222 -0.08 -7.68 1.34
CA SER A 222 1.18 -7.86 0.61
C SER A 222 2.32 -7.03 1.20
N TYR A 223 2.08 -5.75 1.48
CA TYR A 223 3.11 -4.91 2.09
C TYR A 223 3.36 -5.31 3.55
N TYR A 224 2.33 -5.32 4.40
CA TYR A 224 2.48 -5.42 5.86
C TYR A 224 2.77 -6.81 6.38
N HIS A 225 2.43 -7.89 5.65
CA HIS A 225 2.68 -9.26 6.10
C HIS A 225 3.78 -9.92 5.28
N LEU A 226 3.78 -9.73 3.96
CA LEU A 226 4.76 -10.37 3.08
C LEU A 226 6.04 -9.54 2.90
N GLY A 227 6.02 -8.26 3.28
CA GLY A 227 7.19 -7.39 3.14
C GLY A 227 7.58 -7.10 1.69
N LEU A 228 6.63 -7.27 0.76
CA LEU A 228 6.90 -7.18 -0.67
C LEU A 228 6.71 -5.74 -1.19
N PRO A 229 7.51 -5.31 -2.18
CA PRO A 229 7.21 -4.17 -3.03
C PRO A 229 5.79 -4.32 -3.61
N THR A 230 4.89 -3.43 -3.20
CA THR A 230 3.47 -3.51 -3.51
C THR A 230 3.03 -2.28 -4.29
N PHE A 231 2.46 -2.50 -5.46
CA PHE A 231 1.98 -1.46 -6.35
C PHE A 231 0.52 -1.71 -6.73
N SER A 232 -0.17 -0.64 -7.11
CA SER A 232 -1.50 -0.71 -7.69
C SER A 232 -1.70 0.37 -8.74
N GLN A 233 -2.68 0.17 -9.62
CA GLN A 233 -3.06 1.13 -10.66
C GLN A 233 -4.58 1.24 -10.81
N ASP A 234 -5.07 2.47 -10.71
CA ASP A 234 -6.36 2.88 -11.26
C ASP A 234 -6.13 3.31 -12.70
N PHE A 235 -6.57 2.51 -13.66
CA PHE A 235 -6.40 2.83 -15.09
C PHE A 235 -7.20 4.08 -15.47
N TRP A 236 -8.28 4.36 -14.76
CA TRP A 236 -9.15 5.50 -15.03
C TRP A 236 -9.77 6.03 -13.73
N GLY A 237 -10.06 7.32 -13.74
CA GLY A 237 -10.80 8.01 -12.69
C GLY A 237 -11.47 9.25 -13.28
N LEU A 238 -12.46 9.79 -12.57
CA LEU A 238 -13.20 10.97 -13.02
C LEU A 238 -12.25 12.16 -13.23
N PRO A 239 -12.34 12.86 -14.38
CA PRO A 239 -11.59 14.08 -14.60
C PRO A 239 -11.88 15.12 -13.53
N GLU A 240 -10.89 15.94 -13.18
CA GLU A 240 -11.15 17.09 -12.31
C GLU A 240 -12.23 17.99 -12.96
N PRO A 241 -13.24 18.43 -12.20
CA PRO A 241 -14.23 19.35 -12.73
C PRO A 241 -13.52 20.64 -13.15
N PRO A 242 -13.93 21.29 -14.26
CA PRO A 242 -13.40 22.60 -14.61
C PRO A 242 -13.60 23.55 -13.43
N LYS A 243 -12.55 24.27 -13.02
CA LYS A 243 -12.65 25.27 -11.97
C LYS A 243 -13.66 26.33 -12.40
N THR A 244 -14.86 26.29 -11.84
CA THR A 244 -15.80 27.41 -11.90
C THR A 244 -15.22 28.53 -11.03
N ASP A 245 -15.06 29.73 -11.59
CA ASP A 245 -14.44 30.93 -10.98
C ASP A 245 -15.23 31.50 -9.77
N THR A 246 -15.43 30.70 -8.72
CA THR A 246 -15.99 31.16 -7.43
C THR A 246 -15.26 30.60 -6.22
N ALA A 247 -14.13 29.92 -6.38
CA ALA A 247 -13.25 29.62 -5.26
C ALA A 247 -12.31 30.81 -5.00
N ALA A 248 -12.74 31.71 -4.12
CA ALA A 248 -11.88 32.76 -3.57
C ALA A 248 -10.55 32.16 -3.09
N LYS A 249 -9.45 32.82 -3.46
CA LYS A 249 -8.07 32.47 -3.09
C LYS A 249 -7.97 32.27 -1.57
N SER A 250 -7.67 31.04 -1.13
CA SER A 250 -7.25 30.77 0.24
C SER A 250 -5.77 31.15 0.40
N THR A 251 -5.50 32.27 1.06
CA THR A 251 -4.19 32.59 1.63
C THR A 251 -3.91 31.71 2.86
N PRO A 252 -2.63 31.44 3.18
CA PRO A 252 -2.27 30.56 4.28
C PRO A 252 -2.33 31.30 5.63
N ARG A 253 -2.95 30.71 6.66
CA ARG A 253 -2.69 31.07 8.06
C ARG A 253 -2.97 29.92 9.05
N THR A 254 -1.89 29.64 9.77
CA THR A 254 -1.61 29.13 11.13
C THR A 254 -2.76 28.75 12.10
N GLU A 255 -2.63 27.52 12.64
CA GLU A 255 -3.15 26.94 13.90
C GLU A 255 -4.67 26.73 14.15
N PRO A 256 -5.04 25.68 14.92
CA PRO A 256 -6.32 24.98 14.78
C PRO A 256 -7.37 25.48 15.77
N GLN A 257 -8.41 26.15 15.25
CA GLN A 257 -9.71 26.22 15.90
C GLN A 257 -10.66 25.24 15.22
N ALA A 258 -11.35 24.43 16.03
CA ALA A 258 -12.34 23.46 15.57
C ALA A 258 -13.43 24.18 14.75
N LYS A 259 -13.43 23.94 13.44
CA LYS A 259 -14.47 24.44 12.54
C LYS A 259 -15.72 23.56 12.66
N PRO A 260 -16.93 24.14 12.62
CA PRO A 260 -18.15 23.38 12.35
C PRO A 260 -18.01 22.67 11.01
N ALA A 261 -18.53 21.45 10.90
CA ALA A 261 -18.50 20.67 9.67
C ALA A 261 -19.16 21.46 8.53
N GLU A 262 -18.39 21.85 7.51
CA GLU A 262 -18.93 22.33 6.25
C GLU A 262 -19.77 21.21 5.61
N PRO A 263 -20.86 21.53 4.88
CA PRO A 263 -21.63 20.52 4.16
C PRO A 263 -20.68 19.77 3.24
N VAL A 264 -20.71 18.43 3.31
CA VAL A 264 -19.94 17.57 2.41
C VAL A 264 -20.46 17.82 0.99
N LYS A 265 -19.86 18.79 0.29
CA LYS A 265 -19.86 18.78 -1.17
C LYS A 265 -19.27 17.44 -1.52
N ASP A 266 -20.00 16.59 -2.21
CA ASP A 266 -19.39 15.40 -2.78
C ASP A 266 -18.67 15.84 -4.06
N PRO A 267 -17.33 16.04 -4.03
CA PRO A 267 -16.59 16.48 -5.21
C PRO A 267 -16.64 15.41 -6.31
N VAL A 268 -16.85 14.15 -5.95
CA VAL A 268 -16.95 13.02 -6.88
C VAL A 268 -18.23 13.14 -7.69
N MET A 269 -19.37 13.36 -7.04
CA MET A 269 -20.65 13.52 -7.74
C MET A 269 -20.67 14.79 -8.62
N THR A 270 -20.03 15.87 -8.16
CA THR A 270 -19.89 17.08 -8.98
C THR A 270 -19.04 16.82 -10.24
N ALA A 271 -17.91 16.11 -10.09
CA ALA A 271 -17.07 15.72 -11.20
C ALA A 271 -17.78 14.75 -12.15
N PHE A 272 -18.55 13.80 -11.60
CA PHE A 272 -19.36 12.86 -12.35
C PHE A 272 -20.40 13.58 -13.20
N MET A 273 -21.17 14.51 -12.64
CA MET A 273 -22.18 15.24 -13.43
C MET A 273 -21.54 16.04 -14.57
N ALA A 274 -20.39 16.68 -14.33
CA ALA A 274 -19.64 17.37 -15.37
C ALA A 274 -19.13 16.40 -16.47
N TYR A 275 -18.68 15.20 -16.07
CA TYR A 275 -18.29 14.14 -17.00
C TYR A 275 -19.50 13.60 -17.78
N ASN A 276 -20.62 13.35 -17.11
CA ASN A 276 -21.85 12.87 -17.71
C ASN A 276 -22.34 13.83 -18.80
N ASP A 277 -22.43 15.12 -18.48
CA ASP A 277 -22.97 16.13 -19.40
C ASP A 277 -22.05 16.33 -20.61
N LYS A 278 -20.72 16.34 -20.41
CA LYS A 278 -19.75 16.61 -21.48
C LYS A 278 -19.37 15.39 -22.31
N GLN A 279 -19.20 14.25 -21.66
CA GLN A 279 -18.64 13.05 -22.26
C GLN A 279 -19.73 12.01 -22.52
N LEU A 280 -20.63 11.76 -21.57
CA LEU A 280 -21.67 10.74 -21.75
C LEU A 280 -22.94 11.27 -22.43
N ASN A 281 -22.96 12.54 -22.83
CA ASN A 281 -24.14 13.21 -23.42
C ASN A 281 -25.39 13.06 -22.52
N GLY A 282 -25.20 13.12 -21.20
CA GLY A 282 -26.27 12.98 -20.21
C GLY A 282 -26.71 11.54 -19.92
N LYS A 283 -26.22 10.54 -20.67
CA LYS A 283 -26.67 9.14 -20.56
C LYS A 283 -26.26 8.41 -19.28
N GLY A 284 -25.31 8.96 -18.52
CA GLY A 284 -24.89 8.44 -17.22
C GLY A 284 -25.86 8.80 -16.09
N PHE A 285 -26.91 9.59 -16.35
CA PHE A 285 -27.93 9.91 -15.36
C PHE A 285 -29.32 9.76 -15.95
N VAL A 286 -30.17 8.97 -15.30
CA VAL A 286 -31.59 8.83 -15.65
C VAL A 286 -32.38 9.92 -14.93
N PRO A 287 -33.05 10.83 -15.66
CA PRO A 287 -33.88 11.87 -15.05
C PRO A 287 -34.94 11.27 -14.13
N TRP A 288 -35.13 11.90 -12.97
CA TRP A 288 -36.19 11.55 -12.03
C TRP A 288 -37.56 11.61 -12.71
N THR A 289 -38.25 10.49 -12.74
CA THR A 289 -39.55 10.32 -13.39
C THR A 289 -40.55 9.80 -12.36
N GLU A 290 -41.69 10.47 -12.22
CA GLU A 290 -42.73 10.03 -11.28
C GLU A 290 -43.38 8.72 -11.74
N VAL A 291 -43.47 7.76 -10.82
CA VAL A 291 -44.07 6.43 -11.03
C VAL A 291 -44.95 6.08 -9.81
N PRO A 292 -46.11 5.44 -10.00
CA PRO A 292 -46.87 4.89 -8.88
C PRO A 292 -46.18 3.64 -8.30
N HIS A 293 -45.95 3.62 -6.98
CA HIS A 293 -45.43 2.48 -6.22
C HIS A 293 -46.52 1.90 -5.29
N PRO A 294 -46.69 0.58 -5.21
CA PRO A 294 -47.73 -0.06 -4.39
C PRO A 294 -47.66 0.29 -2.90
N GLU A 295 -46.45 0.46 -2.34
CA GLU A 295 -46.25 0.68 -0.90
C GLU A 295 -46.05 2.17 -0.54
N TYR A 296 -45.38 2.93 -1.40
CA TYR A 296 -44.90 4.29 -1.08
C TYR A 296 -45.70 5.38 -1.80
N GLY A 297 -46.75 5.01 -2.52
CA GLY A 297 -47.56 5.95 -3.29
C GLY A 297 -46.77 6.52 -4.47
N LYS A 298 -46.67 7.85 -4.58
CA LYS A 298 -45.93 8.48 -5.68
C LYS A 298 -44.44 8.52 -5.38
N VAL A 299 -43.64 7.84 -6.19
CA VAL A 299 -42.17 7.84 -6.10
C VAL A 299 -41.57 8.39 -7.38
N GLU A 300 -40.32 8.83 -7.31
CA GLU A 300 -39.53 9.23 -8.47
C GLU A 300 -38.42 8.20 -8.73
N VAL A 301 -38.40 7.63 -9.93
CA VAL A 301 -37.40 6.65 -10.38
C VAL A 301 -36.38 7.36 -11.27
N GLY A 302 -35.10 7.13 -11.04
CA GLY A 302 -34.00 7.81 -11.70
C GLY A 302 -32.71 7.73 -10.87
N GLY A 303 -31.70 8.47 -11.30
CA GLY A 303 -30.41 8.54 -10.62
C GLY A 303 -29.22 8.21 -11.53
N VAL A 304 -28.06 8.00 -10.92
CA VAL A 304 -26.84 7.62 -11.63
C VAL A 304 -27.01 6.23 -12.24
N VAL A 305 -26.67 6.09 -13.52
CA VAL A 305 -26.61 4.78 -14.18
C VAL A 305 -25.51 3.95 -13.52
N PRO A 306 -25.80 2.69 -13.12
CA PRO A 306 -24.81 1.84 -12.46
C PRO A 306 -23.46 1.83 -13.19
N TYR A 307 -22.38 2.01 -12.43
CA TYR A 307 -20.98 1.98 -12.89
C TYR A 307 -20.56 3.09 -13.87
N ALA A 308 -21.45 4.05 -14.21
CA ALA A 308 -21.13 5.15 -15.13
C ALA A 308 -20.01 6.07 -14.61
N ASP A 309 -19.77 6.07 -13.31
CA ASP A 309 -18.74 6.80 -12.58
C ASP A 309 -17.46 5.99 -12.33
N LEU A 310 -17.46 4.69 -12.66
CA LEU A 310 -16.33 3.77 -12.46
C LEU A 310 -15.63 3.38 -13.76
N LEU A 311 -16.33 3.47 -14.90
CA LEU A 311 -15.81 3.00 -16.18
C LEU A 311 -15.59 4.17 -17.15
N PRO A 312 -14.44 4.19 -17.85
CA PRO A 312 -14.28 5.06 -18.99
C PRO A 312 -15.21 4.64 -20.13
N LYS A 313 -15.34 5.52 -21.12
CA LYS A 313 -15.84 5.14 -22.45
C LYS A 313 -15.01 3.99 -23.03
N ALA A 314 -15.67 3.05 -23.69
CA ALA A 314 -15.02 1.88 -24.26
C ALA A 314 -13.88 2.25 -25.23
N GLU A 315 -14.04 3.34 -26.00
CA GLU A 315 -13.09 3.77 -27.04
C GLU A 315 -11.73 4.22 -26.49
N ILE A 316 -11.64 4.55 -25.19
CA ILE A 316 -10.37 4.99 -24.59
C ILE A 316 -9.64 3.89 -23.82
N ILE A 317 -10.25 2.70 -23.63
CA ILE A 317 -9.68 1.62 -22.81
C ILE A 317 -8.32 1.17 -23.35
N ASP A 318 -8.23 0.86 -24.65
CA ASP A 318 -6.98 0.38 -25.27
C ASP A 318 -5.85 1.41 -25.16
N SER A 319 -6.18 2.71 -25.29
CA SER A 319 -5.22 3.79 -25.13
C SER A 319 -4.72 3.89 -23.69
N LEU A 320 -5.61 3.77 -22.70
CA LEU A 320 -5.25 3.79 -21.28
C LEU A 320 -4.31 2.62 -20.93
N LEU A 321 -4.66 1.41 -21.38
CA LEU A 321 -3.84 0.21 -21.17
C LEU A 321 -2.49 0.33 -21.87
N GLY A 322 -2.46 0.74 -23.13
CA GLY A 322 -1.24 0.90 -23.92
C GLY A 322 -0.26 1.92 -23.35
N ILE A 323 -0.74 2.90 -22.59
CA ILE A 323 0.09 3.88 -21.88
C ILE A 323 0.56 3.35 -20.52
N GLN A 324 -0.34 2.81 -19.70
CA GLN A 324 -0.08 2.57 -18.28
C GLN A 324 0.52 1.18 -17.99
N VAL A 325 0.10 0.13 -18.71
CA VAL A 325 0.57 -1.25 -18.49
C VAL A 325 2.09 -1.40 -18.70
N PRO A 326 2.74 -0.75 -19.70
CA PRO A 326 4.18 -0.90 -19.89
C PRO A 326 5.04 -0.42 -18.71
N TRP A 327 4.47 0.37 -17.79
CA TRP A 327 5.15 0.76 -16.55
C TRP A 327 5.61 -0.44 -15.70
N ILE A 328 4.91 -1.58 -15.77
CA ILE A 328 5.28 -2.79 -15.03
C ILE A 328 6.70 -3.23 -15.40
N PHE A 329 7.10 -3.10 -16.67
CA PHE A 329 8.45 -3.44 -17.11
C PHE A 329 9.50 -2.47 -16.56
N GLU A 330 9.14 -1.23 -16.27
CA GLU A 330 10.02 -0.30 -15.56
C GLU A 330 10.16 -0.69 -14.09
N LEU A 331 9.09 -1.14 -13.43
CA LEU A 331 9.15 -1.65 -12.05
C LEU A 331 9.98 -2.94 -11.94
N VAL A 332 9.86 -3.86 -12.90
CA VAL A 332 10.66 -5.09 -12.93
C VAL A 332 12.16 -4.80 -12.98
N LYS A 333 12.58 -3.71 -13.64
CA LYS A 333 13.99 -3.28 -13.66
C LYS A 333 14.49 -2.76 -12.30
N GLU A 334 13.58 -2.47 -11.37
CA GLU A 334 13.90 -1.97 -10.03
C GLU A 334 13.98 -3.11 -9.00
N ILE A 335 13.49 -4.33 -9.32
CA ILE A 335 13.56 -5.52 -8.45
C ILE A 335 15.01 -5.78 -8.05
N PRO A 336 15.32 -6.10 -6.77
CA PRO A 336 16.70 -6.22 -6.31
C PRO A 336 17.55 -7.21 -7.12
N GLN A 337 18.80 -6.85 -7.34
CA GLN A 337 19.79 -7.71 -7.99
C GLN A 337 21.11 -7.63 -7.21
N LEU A 338 21.50 -8.76 -6.61
CA LEU A 338 22.65 -8.87 -5.72
C LEU A 338 23.87 -9.41 -6.49
N ASP A 339 24.71 -8.50 -6.97
CA ASP A 339 25.88 -8.79 -7.79
C ASP A 339 27.17 -8.80 -6.96
N ILE A 340 28.06 -9.77 -7.23
CA ILE A 340 29.43 -9.76 -6.73
C ILE A 340 30.27 -8.81 -7.60
N GLU A 341 30.32 -7.54 -7.21
CA GLU A 341 30.98 -6.46 -7.96
C GLU A 341 32.50 -6.66 -7.99
N GLU A 342 33.09 -6.88 -6.82
CA GLU A 342 34.54 -7.05 -6.66
C GLU A 342 34.87 -8.28 -5.82
N THR A 343 35.99 -8.93 -6.16
CA THR A 343 36.60 -9.99 -5.35
C THR A 343 38.08 -9.71 -5.22
N ARG A 344 38.61 -9.78 -4.00
CA ARG A 344 40.02 -9.58 -3.71
C ARG A 344 40.57 -10.79 -2.96
N VAL A 345 41.70 -11.30 -3.43
CA VAL A 345 42.41 -12.44 -2.84
C VAL A 345 43.78 -11.95 -2.37
N GLU A 346 44.04 -12.07 -1.07
CA GLU A 346 45.31 -11.65 -0.47
C GLU A 346 46.00 -12.85 0.17
N PRO A 347 47.16 -13.31 -0.34
CA PRO A 347 47.95 -14.34 0.33
C PRO A 347 48.35 -13.90 1.74
N GLN A 348 48.21 -14.79 2.72
CA GLN A 348 48.59 -14.57 4.12
C GLN A 348 49.78 -15.45 4.54
N GLY A 349 50.31 -16.25 3.61
CA GLY A 349 51.35 -17.26 3.86
C GLY A 349 50.76 -18.64 4.10
N THR A 350 51.60 -19.68 3.96
CA THR A 350 51.26 -21.06 4.36
C THR A 350 50.01 -21.66 3.70
N GLY A 351 49.72 -21.25 2.45
CA GLY A 351 48.51 -21.68 1.73
C GLY A 351 47.21 -21.05 2.22
N ILE A 352 47.29 -20.03 3.10
CA ILE A 352 46.14 -19.29 3.61
C ILE A 352 45.92 -18.03 2.77
N TYR A 353 44.67 -17.79 2.38
CA TYR A 353 44.25 -16.64 1.59
C TYR A 353 43.11 -15.92 2.30
N ARG A 354 43.21 -14.59 2.38
CA ARG A 354 42.08 -13.74 2.72
C ARG A 354 41.29 -13.46 1.45
N VAL A 355 40.07 -13.97 1.39
CA VAL A 355 39.14 -13.72 0.29
C VAL A 355 38.12 -12.68 0.75
N SER A 356 38.04 -11.56 0.06
CA SER A 356 37.01 -10.54 0.25
C SER A 356 36.10 -10.49 -0.98
N ALA A 357 34.79 -10.44 -0.77
CA ALA A 357 33.82 -10.19 -1.83
C ALA A 357 32.92 -9.01 -1.46
N TRP A 358 32.69 -8.12 -2.41
CA TRP A 358 31.77 -7.00 -2.25
C TRP A 358 30.48 -7.32 -3.01
N ILE A 359 29.41 -7.53 -2.25
CA ILE A 359 28.08 -7.81 -2.79
C ILE A 359 27.32 -6.50 -2.84
N ARG A 360 26.84 -6.12 -4.02
CA ARG A 360 26.11 -4.88 -4.26
C ARG A 360 24.70 -5.17 -4.73
N ASN A 361 23.73 -4.45 -4.19
CA ASN A 361 22.41 -4.37 -4.81
C ASN A 361 22.52 -3.36 -5.96
N THR A 362 22.37 -3.78 -7.21
CA THR A 362 22.52 -2.88 -8.36
C THR A 362 21.25 -2.09 -8.67
N ARG A 363 20.17 -2.29 -7.89
CA ARG A 363 18.84 -1.71 -8.13
C ARG A 363 18.35 -0.87 -6.95
N ARG A 364 17.26 -0.13 -7.18
CA ARG A 364 16.71 0.83 -6.21
C ARG A 364 15.92 0.18 -5.09
N LEU A 365 15.14 -0.87 -5.39
CA LEU A 365 14.39 -1.57 -4.34
C LEU A 365 15.40 -2.26 -3.41
N PRO A 366 15.25 -2.12 -2.08
CA PRO A 366 16.08 -2.85 -1.14
C PRO A 366 15.69 -4.32 -1.09
N PHE A 367 16.61 -5.17 -0.66
CA PHE A 367 16.34 -6.57 -0.37
C PHE A 367 16.56 -6.83 1.11
N PRO A 368 15.53 -7.19 1.90
CA PRO A 368 14.12 -6.94 1.64
C PRO A 368 13.75 -5.46 1.86
N LEU A 369 12.46 -5.11 1.76
CA LEU A 369 11.94 -3.85 2.31
C LEU A 369 12.20 -3.75 3.83
N ALA A 370 12.10 -2.55 4.39
CA ALA A 370 12.15 -2.38 5.85
C ALA A 370 11.04 -3.18 6.54
N MET A 371 9.84 -3.21 5.94
CA MET A 371 8.74 -4.06 6.41
C MET A 371 9.09 -5.55 6.33
N GLY A 372 9.75 -5.99 5.26
CA GLY A 372 10.20 -7.38 5.12
C GLY A 372 11.27 -7.77 6.13
N THR A 373 12.19 -6.85 6.45
CA THR A 373 13.17 -7.02 7.53
C THR A 373 12.49 -7.26 8.87
N ARG A 374 11.43 -6.48 9.15
CA ARG A 374 10.63 -6.63 10.37
C ARG A 374 9.93 -7.99 10.43
N ASN A 375 9.29 -8.38 9.33
CA ASN A 375 8.51 -9.61 9.26
C ASN A 375 9.38 -10.87 9.09
N LYS A 376 10.67 -10.71 8.78
CA LYS A 376 11.60 -11.78 8.40
C LYS A 376 11.14 -12.54 7.15
N VAL A 377 10.51 -11.81 6.23
CA VAL A 377 10.04 -12.31 4.93
C VAL A 377 10.40 -11.26 3.87
N PRO A 378 11.02 -11.65 2.75
CA PRO A 378 11.58 -12.96 2.42
C PRO A 378 12.72 -13.39 3.38
N PRO A 379 13.10 -14.69 3.39
CA PRO A 379 14.29 -15.16 4.08
C PRO A 379 15.57 -14.45 3.58
N PRO A 380 16.62 -14.37 4.41
CA PRO A 380 17.91 -13.80 4.01
C PRO A 380 18.49 -14.45 2.76
N ALA A 381 19.24 -13.68 1.97
CA ALA A 381 20.02 -14.24 0.87
C ALA A 381 21.16 -15.08 1.44
N ILE A 382 21.44 -16.24 0.84
CA ILE A 382 22.52 -17.11 1.29
C ILE A 382 23.73 -16.92 0.38
N VAL A 383 24.85 -16.55 0.98
CA VAL A 383 26.15 -16.51 0.31
C VAL A 383 26.86 -17.81 0.58
N THR A 384 27.10 -18.60 -0.46
CA THR A 384 27.86 -19.86 -0.41
C THR A 384 29.25 -19.66 -0.98
N VAL A 385 30.27 -20.19 -0.31
CA VAL A 385 31.63 -20.27 -0.82
C VAL A 385 32.02 -21.74 -0.91
N THR A 386 32.26 -22.23 -2.12
CA THR A 386 32.53 -23.65 -2.38
C THR A 386 33.76 -23.82 -3.25
N GLY A 387 34.55 -24.86 -2.99
CA GLY A 387 35.74 -25.20 -3.79
C GLY A 387 36.24 -26.59 -3.40
N LYS A 388 37.03 -27.23 -4.26
CA LYS A 388 37.63 -28.54 -3.92
C LYS A 388 38.83 -28.33 -2.99
N GLY A 389 38.92 -29.10 -1.92
CA GLY A 389 40.10 -29.09 -1.03
C GLY A 389 40.31 -27.81 -0.24
N ILE A 390 39.27 -26.98 -0.05
CA ILE A 390 39.35 -25.75 0.74
C ILE A 390 38.95 -26.00 2.20
N HIS A 391 39.62 -25.31 3.11
CA HIS A 391 39.33 -25.32 4.54
C HIS A 391 39.11 -23.89 5.05
N PHE A 392 38.05 -23.67 5.82
CA PHE A 392 37.76 -22.36 6.41
C PHE A 392 38.46 -22.20 7.75
N GLU A 393 39.43 -21.29 7.81
CA GLU A 393 40.06 -20.86 9.07
C GLU A 393 39.20 -19.83 9.80
N SER A 394 38.50 -19.00 9.02
CA SER A 394 37.54 -18.01 9.51
C SER A 394 36.48 -17.73 8.46
N GLY A 395 35.27 -17.44 8.91
CA GLY A 395 34.07 -17.43 8.07
C GLY A 395 33.42 -18.80 7.97
N ARG A 396 32.34 -18.89 7.21
CA ARG A 396 31.59 -20.12 7.00
C ARG A 396 31.35 -20.33 5.51
N GLU A 397 31.18 -21.59 5.13
CA GLU A 397 30.74 -21.98 3.79
C GLU A 397 29.43 -21.28 3.42
N ARG A 398 28.50 -21.20 4.38
CA ARG A 398 27.21 -20.52 4.25
C ARG A 398 27.11 -19.33 5.20
N THR A 399 26.89 -18.14 4.64
CA THR A 399 26.69 -16.90 5.40
C THR A 399 25.38 -16.26 4.98
N SER A 400 24.54 -15.89 5.94
CA SER A 400 23.30 -15.14 5.68
C SER A 400 23.61 -13.67 5.40
N LEU A 401 22.99 -13.13 4.36
CA LEU A 401 22.92 -11.71 4.06
C LEU A 401 21.49 -11.24 4.34
N GLU A 402 21.28 -10.75 5.58
CA GLU A 402 19.96 -10.36 6.13
C GLU A 402 19.24 -9.28 5.32
N GLY A 403 20.00 -8.39 4.70
CA GLY A 403 19.45 -7.41 3.79
C GLY A 403 20.48 -6.42 3.27
N LEU A 404 20.16 -5.76 2.16
CA LEU A 404 20.99 -4.81 1.44
C LEU A 404 20.07 -3.74 0.84
N GLY A 405 20.28 -2.48 1.25
CA GLY A 405 19.56 -1.33 0.75
C GLY A 405 19.71 -1.15 -0.77
N GLY A 406 18.85 -0.31 -1.35
CA GLY A 406 18.98 0.06 -2.76
C GLY A 406 20.34 0.69 -3.05
N PHE A 407 21.05 0.19 -4.06
CA PHE A 407 22.40 0.62 -4.42
C PHE A 407 23.49 0.43 -3.33
N GLU A 408 23.16 -0.21 -2.20
CA GLU A 408 24.09 -0.49 -1.09
C GLU A 408 25.05 -1.63 -1.47
N GLN A 409 26.22 -1.61 -0.85
CA GLN A 409 27.25 -2.62 -0.98
C GLN A 409 27.67 -3.15 0.40
N ARG A 410 27.90 -4.45 0.51
CA ARG A 410 28.40 -5.10 1.72
C ARG A 410 29.62 -5.97 1.42
N LYS A 411 30.66 -5.80 2.22
CA LYS A 411 31.87 -6.62 2.16
C LYS A 411 31.71 -7.85 3.05
N LEU A 412 31.97 -9.02 2.48
CA LEU A 412 32.15 -10.28 3.21
C LEU A 412 33.60 -10.74 3.09
N THR A 413 34.13 -11.36 4.14
CA THR A 413 35.53 -11.80 4.21
C THR A 413 35.62 -13.22 4.77
N TRP A 414 36.46 -14.03 4.14
CA TRP A 414 36.79 -15.39 4.55
C TRP A 414 38.30 -15.57 4.63
N MET A 415 38.76 -16.45 5.51
CA MET A 415 40.13 -16.94 5.54
C MET A 415 40.11 -18.40 5.11
N ILE A 416 40.65 -18.68 3.93
CA ILE A 416 40.56 -19.99 3.29
C ILE A 416 41.96 -20.55 3.14
N ARG A 417 42.18 -21.75 3.67
CA ARG A 417 43.39 -22.53 3.45
C ARG A 417 43.17 -23.51 2.31
N THR A 418 44.16 -23.62 1.44
CA THR A 418 44.22 -24.66 0.41
C THR A 418 45.64 -25.20 0.29
N GLU A 419 45.77 -26.51 0.10
CA GLU A 419 47.06 -27.18 -0.08
C GLU A 419 47.54 -27.11 -1.54
N ASN A 420 46.61 -27.02 -2.49
CA ASN A 420 46.88 -26.96 -3.93
C ASN A 420 46.13 -25.77 -4.56
N PRO A 421 46.59 -25.28 -5.74
CA PRO A 421 45.78 -24.42 -6.61
C PRO A 421 44.33 -24.91 -6.70
N SER A 422 43.39 -24.09 -6.25
CA SER A 422 41.98 -24.46 -6.15
C SER A 422 41.08 -23.35 -6.63
N GLU A 423 40.10 -23.73 -7.43
CA GLU A 423 39.03 -22.86 -7.88
C GLU A 423 37.96 -22.76 -6.79
N VAL A 424 37.59 -21.53 -6.43
CA VAL A 424 36.58 -21.22 -5.41
C VAL A 424 35.47 -20.39 -6.03
N THR A 425 34.24 -20.89 -5.93
CA THR A 425 33.03 -20.20 -6.38
C THR A 425 32.32 -19.57 -5.20
N ILE A 426 32.07 -18.27 -5.30
CA ILE A 426 31.22 -17.51 -4.41
C ILE A 426 29.88 -17.32 -5.12
N ARG A 427 28.78 -17.72 -4.50
CA ARG A 427 27.42 -17.57 -5.05
C ARG A 427 26.53 -16.87 -4.04
N VAL A 428 25.79 -15.86 -4.51
CA VAL A 428 24.79 -15.13 -3.75
C VAL A 428 23.42 -15.58 -4.23
N ASN A 429 22.66 -16.24 -3.36
CA ASN A 429 21.36 -16.82 -3.69
C ASN A 429 20.24 -16.20 -2.83
N PRO A 430 19.60 -15.11 -3.29
CA PRO A 430 18.36 -14.60 -2.72
C PRO A 430 17.14 -15.41 -3.21
N VAL A 431 16.08 -15.48 -2.40
CA VAL A 431 14.86 -16.25 -2.74
C VAL A 431 13.97 -15.52 -3.75
N ASN A 432 13.75 -14.22 -3.58
CA ASN A 432 12.85 -13.41 -4.41
C ASN A 432 13.54 -12.17 -5.03
N ALA A 433 14.81 -12.33 -5.37
CA ALA A 433 15.60 -11.35 -6.09
C ALA A 433 16.56 -12.06 -7.04
N ARG A 434 17.29 -11.30 -7.86
CA ARG A 434 18.30 -11.90 -8.74
C ARG A 434 19.63 -12.06 -8.00
N GLY A 435 20.15 -13.29 -7.97
CA GLY A 435 21.47 -13.61 -7.46
C GLY A 435 22.57 -13.55 -8.52
N SER A 436 23.81 -13.77 -8.07
CA SER A 436 24.99 -13.83 -8.94
C SER A 436 25.98 -14.86 -8.41
N GLU A 437 26.92 -15.27 -9.26
CA GLU A 437 28.05 -16.09 -8.87
C GLU A 437 29.34 -15.59 -9.50
N LYS A 438 30.45 -15.83 -8.81
CA LYS A 438 31.79 -15.47 -9.28
C LYS A 438 32.78 -16.50 -8.81
N THR A 439 33.63 -16.92 -9.74
CA THR A 439 34.68 -17.89 -9.47
C THR A 439 36.04 -17.19 -9.45
N ILE A 440 36.85 -17.55 -8.45
CA ILE A 440 38.20 -17.04 -8.22
C ILE A 440 39.16 -18.20 -8.04
N ASN A 441 40.44 -17.97 -8.35
CA ASN A 441 41.50 -18.97 -8.14
C ASN A 441 42.30 -18.64 -6.88
N LEU A 442 42.49 -19.65 -6.02
CA LEU A 442 43.36 -19.60 -4.85
C LEU A 442 44.59 -20.45 -5.13
N GLY A 443 45.78 -19.85 -5.10
CA GLY A 443 47.01 -20.55 -5.47
C GLY A 443 47.17 -20.62 -7.00
N GLY A 444 48.01 -19.74 -7.52
CA GLY A 444 48.28 -19.54 -8.94
C GLY A 444 49.13 -18.27 -9.05
N LYS A 445 50.12 -18.26 -9.95
CA LYS A 445 51.02 -17.11 -10.14
C LYS A 445 50.28 -15.87 -10.64
#